data_AF-A0A8T3P239-F1
#
_entry.id   AF-A0A8T3P239-F1
#
_cell.length_a   1.000
_cell.length_b   1.000
_cell.length_c   1.000
_cell.angle_alpha   90.00
_cell.angle_beta   90.00
_cell.angle_gamma   90.00
#
_symmetry.space_group_name_H-M   'P 1'
#
loop_
_entity.id
_entity.type
_entity.pdbx_description
1 polymer ?
#
loop_
_entity_poly.entity_id
_entity_poly.type
_entity_poly.pdbx_seq_one_letter_code
_entity_poly.pdbx_strand_id
1 'polypeptide(L)'
;MVERPSDRSAAGKALIESLGGTQEAFFWMHGQHDGFLISELPDGVTAAALAAAVGATGAVGRLETHQIFDQDEQAAIVKQADTARRAYKPPTA
;
A
#
# COMPACT_ATOMS: atom_id res chain seq x y z
N MET A 1 -23.73 -1.11 -2.96
CA MET A 1 -23.21 -2.48 -3.13
C MET A 1 -24.31 -3.48 -3.43
N VAL A 2 -25.39 -3.54 -2.64
CA VAL A 2 -26.47 -4.52 -2.87
C VAL A 2 -27.36 -4.14 -4.05
N GLU A 3 -27.85 -2.91 -4.10
CA GLU A 3 -28.76 -2.46 -5.16
C GLU A 3 -28.07 -2.23 -6.51
N ARG A 4 -26.77 -1.92 -6.46
CA ARG A 4 -25.91 -1.66 -7.62
C ARG A 4 -24.55 -2.28 -7.36
N PRO A 5 -24.34 -3.56 -7.73
CA PRO A 5 -23.04 -4.19 -7.63
C PRO A 5 -22.09 -3.58 -8.66
N SER A 6 -20.80 -3.53 -8.32
CA SER A 6 -19.74 -3.01 -9.19
C SER A 6 -18.48 -3.83 -8.97
N ASP A 7 -17.73 -4.10 -10.05
CA ASP A 7 -16.43 -4.74 -9.95
C ASP A 7 -15.37 -3.72 -9.50
N ARG A 8 -15.09 -3.74 -8.19
CA ARG A 8 -14.07 -2.86 -7.59
C ARG A 8 -12.65 -3.31 -7.88
N SER A 9 -12.43 -4.61 -8.14
CA SER A 9 -11.11 -5.12 -8.52
C SER A 9 -10.72 -4.57 -9.88
N ALA A 10 -11.64 -4.60 -10.86
CA ALA A 10 -11.40 -4.03 -12.18
C ALA A 10 -11.12 -2.52 -12.13
N ALA A 11 -11.88 -1.78 -11.31
CA ALA A 11 -11.67 -0.33 -11.13
C ALA A 11 -10.30 -0.02 -10.48
N GLY A 12 -9.92 -0.77 -9.45
CA GLY A 12 -8.61 -0.64 -8.79
C GLY A 12 -7.47 -0.94 -9.76
N LYS A 13 -7.58 -2.06 -10.48
CA LYS A 13 -6.58 -2.48 -11.49
C LYS A 13 -6.36 -1.41 -12.56
N ALA A 14 -7.42 -0.85 -13.14
CA ALA A 14 -7.30 0.19 -14.16
C ALA A 14 -6.57 1.44 -13.64
N LEU A 15 -6.85 1.84 -12.39
CA LEU A 15 -6.15 2.97 -11.76
C LEU A 15 -4.68 2.64 -11.50
N ILE A 16 -4.37 1.46 -10.97
CA ILE A 16 -3.00 1.01 -10.72
C ILE A 16 -2.19 0.97 -12.02
N GLU A 17 -2.76 0.41 -13.10
CA GLU A 17 -2.10 0.34 -14.42
C GLU A 17 -1.90 1.74 -15.03
N SER A 18 -2.82 2.68 -14.81
CA SER A 18 -2.65 4.07 -15.25
C SER A 18 -1.46 4.79 -14.59
N LEU A 19 -1.03 4.29 -13.44
CA LEU A 19 0.14 4.78 -12.68
C LEU A 19 1.41 3.97 -12.96
N GLY A 20 1.36 3.04 -13.93
CA GLY A 20 2.49 2.20 -14.32
C GLY A 20 2.75 1.02 -13.38
N GLY A 21 1.77 0.63 -12.56
CA GLY A 21 1.86 -0.54 -11.67
C GLY A 21 1.11 -1.77 -12.17
N THR A 22 1.13 -2.82 -11.35
CA THR A 22 0.35 -4.04 -11.55
C THR A 22 -0.47 -4.36 -10.30
N GLN A 23 -1.69 -4.90 -10.48
CA GLN A 23 -2.47 -5.44 -9.38
C GLN A 23 -2.18 -6.93 -9.25
N GLU A 24 -1.53 -7.33 -8.16
CA GLU A 24 -1.19 -8.72 -7.85
C GLU A 24 -2.40 -9.47 -7.30
N ALA A 25 -3.16 -8.84 -6.40
CA ALA A 25 -4.32 -9.48 -5.80
C ALA A 25 -5.36 -8.48 -5.27
N PHE A 26 -6.59 -8.93 -5.13
CA PHE A 26 -7.70 -8.19 -4.52
C PHE A 26 -8.57 -9.15 -3.72
N PHE A 27 -8.79 -8.85 -2.44
CA PHE A 27 -9.53 -9.71 -1.52
C PHE A 27 -10.59 -8.94 -0.74
N TRP A 28 -11.66 -9.63 -0.40
CA TRP A 28 -12.64 -9.22 0.60
C TRP A 28 -12.37 -10.00 1.90
N MET A 29 -12.57 -9.35 3.05
CA MET A 29 -12.34 -9.96 4.35
C MET A 29 -13.33 -9.44 5.39
N HIS A 30 -13.54 -10.23 6.44
CA HIS A 30 -14.19 -9.73 7.66
C HIS A 30 -13.17 -9.01 8.54
N GLY A 31 -13.60 -7.98 9.27
CA GLY A 31 -12.76 -7.27 10.23
C GLY A 31 -13.02 -5.77 10.22
N GLN A 32 -11.96 -5.01 10.51
CA GLN A 32 -12.00 -3.53 10.55
C GLN A 32 -12.05 -2.90 9.14
N HIS A 33 -11.68 -3.66 8.12
CA HIS A 33 -11.71 -3.27 6.72
C HIS A 33 -12.49 -4.32 5.94
N ASP A 34 -13.14 -3.91 4.86
CA ASP A 34 -13.92 -4.82 4.01
C ASP A 34 -13.02 -5.65 3.08
N GLY A 35 -11.78 -5.24 2.86
CA GLY A 35 -10.88 -5.88 1.92
C GLY A 35 -9.51 -5.24 1.88
N PHE A 36 -8.62 -5.83 1.09
CA PHE A 36 -7.30 -5.30 0.77
C PHE A 36 -6.90 -5.74 -0.63
N LEU A 37 -5.93 -5.02 -1.20
CA LEU A 37 -5.30 -5.36 -2.46
C LEU A 37 -3.79 -5.36 -2.30
N ILE A 38 -3.12 -6.11 -3.14
CA ILE A 38 -1.67 -6.10 -3.28
C ILE A 38 -1.37 -5.60 -4.69
N SER A 39 -0.45 -4.64 -4.80
CA SER A 39 -0.05 -4.04 -6.07
C SER A 39 1.42 -3.70 -6.05
N GLU A 40 2.09 -3.90 -7.17
CA GLU A 40 3.42 -3.37 -7.42
C GLU A 40 3.29 -1.98 -8.03
N LEU A 41 4.03 -1.01 -7.47
CA LEU A 41 4.04 0.37 -7.93
C LEU A 41 5.50 0.86 -8.05
N PRO A 42 5.77 1.83 -8.95
CA PRO A 42 7.13 2.32 -9.18
C PRO A 42 7.85 2.83 -7.92
N ASP A 43 7.13 3.52 -7.04
CA ASP A 43 7.66 4.08 -5.79
C ASP A 43 6.55 4.44 -4.79
N GLY A 44 6.96 4.83 -3.59
CA GLY A 44 6.05 5.25 -2.52
C GLY A 44 5.27 6.54 -2.82
N VAL A 45 5.77 7.42 -3.69
CA VAL A 45 5.04 8.63 -4.12
C VAL A 45 3.86 8.24 -5.00
N THR A 46 4.06 7.28 -5.89
CA THR A 46 3.03 6.72 -6.76
C THR A 46 1.98 5.97 -5.94
N ALA A 47 2.39 5.23 -4.91
CA ALA A 47 1.47 4.62 -3.94
C ALA A 47 0.65 5.64 -3.16
N ALA A 48 1.26 6.73 -2.70
CA ALA A 48 0.55 7.81 -2.03
C ALA A 48 -0.44 8.52 -2.99
N ALA A 49 -0.06 8.72 -4.26
CA ALA A 49 -0.94 9.30 -5.28
C ALA A 49 -2.15 8.39 -5.56
N LEU A 50 -1.95 7.08 -5.67
CA LEU A 50 -3.02 6.09 -5.77
C LEU A 50 -3.99 6.21 -4.59
N ALA A 51 -3.46 6.21 -3.36
CA ALA A 51 -4.27 6.29 -2.15
C ALA A 51 -5.06 7.61 -2.07
N ALA A 52 -4.43 8.74 -2.42
CA ALA A 52 -5.08 10.04 -2.45
C ALA A 52 -6.20 10.11 -3.50
N ALA A 53 -5.97 9.57 -4.71
CA ALA A 53 -6.96 9.52 -5.77
C ALA A 53 -8.18 8.68 -5.35
N VAL A 54 -7.97 7.50 -4.76
CA VAL A 54 -9.04 6.64 -4.25
C VAL A 54 -9.80 7.34 -3.11
N GLY A 55 -9.09 7.91 -2.14
CA GLY A 55 -9.69 8.61 -1.01
C GLY A 55 -10.55 9.81 -1.43
N ALA A 56 -10.12 10.57 -2.44
CA ALA A 56 -10.85 11.71 -2.97
C ALA A 56 -12.22 11.34 -3.59
N THR A 57 -12.43 10.09 -3.99
CA THR A 57 -13.72 9.64 -4.56
C THR A 57 -14.83 9.50 -3.51
N GLY A 58 -14.47 9.37 -2.22
CA GLY A 58 -15.41 9.00 -1.16
C GLY A 58 -15.94 7.56 -1.25
N ALA A 59 -15.48 6.75 -2.21
CA ALA A 59 -15.92 5.36 -2.36
C ALA A 59 -15.33 4.41 -1.31
N VAL A 60 -14.28 4.84 -0.61
CA VAL A 60 -13.60 4.10 0.47
C VAL A 60 -13.62 4.96 1.73
N GLY A 61 -14.33 4.51 2.77
CA GLY A 61 -14.49 5.27 4.01
C GLY A 61 -13.26 5.27 4.92
N ARG A 62 -12.48 4.18 4.92
CA ARG A 62 -11.22 4.05 5.66
C ARG A 62 -10.18 3.35 4.78
N LEU A 63 -9.07 4.02 4.56
CA LEU A 63 -7.97 3.54 3.70
C LEU A 63 -6.66 3.57 4.48
N GLU A 64 -5.90 2.47 4.40
CA GLU A 64 -4.56 2.36 4.95
C GLU A 64 -3.64 1.81 3.85
N THR A 65 -2.43 2.37 3.77
CA THR A 65 -1.43 2.00 2.75
C THR A 65 -0.18 1.54 3.47
N HIS A 66 0.21 0.30 3.19
CA HIS A 66 1.37 -0.34 3.79
C HIS A 66 2.34 -0.77 2.69
N GLN A 67 3.60 -0.35 2.80
CA GLN A 67 4.65 -0.90 1.95
C GLN A 67 4.99 -2.31 2.45
N ILE A 68 4.97 -3.26 1.52
CA ILE A 68 5.43 -4.63 1.75
C ILE A 68 6.91 -4.68 1.39
N PHE A 69 7.70 -5.38 2.20
CA PHE A 69 9.11 -5.64 1.93
C PHE A 69 9.31 -7.13 1.75
N ASP A 70 10.06 -7.50 0.72
CA ASP A 70 10.46 -8.88 0.52
C ASP A 70 11.63 -9.29 1.43
N GLN A 71 12.09 -10.53 1.28
CA GLN A 71 13.16 -11.09 2.10
C GLN A 71 14.52 -10.41 1.86
N ASP A 72 14.81 -9.98 0.64
CA ASP A 72 16.06 -9.33 0.27
C ASP A 72 16.08 -7.88 0.76
N GLU A 73 14.97 -7.18 0.61
CA GLU A 73 14.76 -5.84 1.17
C GLU A 73 14.86 -5.86 2.69
N GLN A 74 14.27 -6.85 3.36
CA GLN A 74 14.38 -7.00 4.81
C GLN A 74 15.84 -7.19 5.25
N ALA A 75 16.64 -7.98 4.50
CA ALA A 75 18.07 -8.12 4.78
C ALA A 75 18.83 -6.80 4.60
N ALA A 76 18.50 -6.03 3.55
CA ALA A 76 19.06 -4.70 3.33
C ALA A 76 18.68 -3.73 4.46
N ILE A 77 17.42 -3.75 4.91
CA ILE A 77 16.91 -2.95 6.04
C ILE A 77 17.72 -3.24 7.31
N VAL A 78 17.91 -4.52 7.67
CA VAL A 78 18.68 -4.88 8.87
C VAL A 78 20.13 -4.39 8.79
N LYS A 79 20.77 -4.51 7.61
CA LYS A 79 22.14 -4.01 7.40
C LYS A 79 22.23 -2.49 7.55
N GLN A 80 21.29 -1.76 6.96
CA GLN A 80 21.24 -0.30 7.10
C GLN A 80 20.93 0.10 8.55
N ALA A 81 20.05 -0.64 9.24
CA ALA A 81 19.72 -0.40 10.63
C ALA A 81 20.93 -0.55 11.57
N ASP A 82 21.82 -1.53 11.36
CA ASP A 82 23.06 -1.63 12.15
C ASP A 82 23.94 -0.38 11.96
N THR A 83 24.05 0.11 10.73
CA THR A 83 24.80 1.34 10.42
C THR A 83 24.18 2.55 11.11
N ALA A 84 22.86 2.73 10.97
CA ALA A 84 22.12 3.84 11.57
C ALA A 84 22.21 3.81 13.11
N ARG A 85 22.06 2.64 13.73
CA ARG A 85 22.15 2.45 15.18
C ARG A 85 23.52 2.85 15.74
N ARG A 86 24.61 2.57 15.01
CA ARG A 86 25.97 2.97 15.43
C ARG A 86 26.19 4.48 15.37
N ALA A 87 25.56 5.15 14.39
CA ALA A 87 25.65 6.59 14.22
C ALA A 87 24.71 7.35 15.17
N TYR A 88 23.55 6.79 15.48
CA TYR A 88 22.56 7.40 16.34
C TYR A 88 22.98 7.32 17.81
N LYS A 89 23.21 8.49 18.41
CA LYS A 89 23.28 8.64 19.86
C LYS A 89 21.93 9.16 20.32
N PRO A 90 21.16 8.38 21.11
CA PRO A 90 19.94 8.90 21.72
C PRO A 90 20.27 10.19 22.45
N PRO A 91 19.47 11.27 22.27
CA PRO A 91 19.64 12.49 23.04
C PRO A 91 19.26 12.22 24.50
N THR A 92 20.21 11.62 25.23
CA THR A 92 20.18 11.19 26.65
C THR A 92 19.10 10.18 27.04
N ALA A 93 19.48 9.23 27.91
CA ALA A 93 18.55 8.44 28.71
C ALA A 93 18.11 9.24 29.94
#